data_AF-A0A956YNL1-F1
#
_entry.id   AF-A0A956YNL1-F1
#
_cell.length_a   1.000
_cell.length_b   1.000
_cell.length_c   1.000
_cell.angle_alpha   90.00
_cell.angle_beta   90.00
_cell.angle_gamma   90.00
#
_symmetry.space_group_name_H-M   'P 1'
#
loop_
_entity.id
_entity.type
_entity.pdbx_description
1 polymer ?
#
loop_
_entity_poly.entity_id
_entity_poly.type
_entity_poly.pdbx_seq_one_letter_code
_entity_poly.pdbx_strand_id
1 'polypeptide(L)'
;MSNSVLTFTQISPHVWILPRHPDKNRVQATIGVIIAGDQTILIDAGNSLHLARQIQATLAAMDAPPISHVVYTHHHWDHTFGACVYRVPAIAHHLSFQFLSDMRQLNVGEAHLRTKVERNPKLILEWTAEDWAEFEIVLPEITYEDQVQFQFGDVTLELLHVGGIHAADSTVIKVVQDGVMFLGDCYYPAPRYIDTDDQM
;
A
#
# COMPACT_ATOMS: atom_id res chain seq x y z
N MET A 1 -23.76 -2.02 -9.69
CA MET A 1 -22.82 -0.89 -9.59
C MET A 1 -21.84 -1.04 -10.74
N SER A 2 -21.53 0.04 -11.46
CA SER A 2 -20.63 0.02 -12.61
C SER A 2 -19.24 -0.40 -12.14
N ASN A 3 -18.77 -1.61 -12.50
CA ASN A 3 -17.37 -2.00 -12.35
C ASN A 3 -16.55 -1.14 -13.34
N SER A 4 -16.16 0.06 -12.93
CA SER A 4 -15.19 0.85 -13.69
C SER A 4 -13.86 0.12 -13.63
N VAL A 5 -13.38 -0.35 -14.78
CA VAL A 5 -12.07 -0.94 -14.94
C VAL A 5 -11.02 0.10 -14.52
N LEU A 6 -10.14 -0.26 -13.58
CA LEU A 6 -9.04 0.61 -13.19
C LEU A 6 -8.11 0.81 -14.39
N THR A 7 -7.55 2.00 -14.55
CA THR A 7 -6.62 2.29 -15.64
C THR A 7 -5.20 2.44 -15.09
N PHE A 8 -4.36 1.43 -15.35
CA PHE A 8 -2.92 1.54 -15.11
C PHE A 8 -2.26 2.33 -16.25
N THR A 9 -1.36 3.24 -15.88
CA THR A 9 -0.53 3.99 -16.83
C THR A 9 0.90 3.50 -16.75
N GLN A 10 1.44 2.97 -17.85
CA GLN A 10 2.86 2.64 -17.95
C GLN A 10 3.67 3.95 -18.03
N ILE A 11 4.64 4.14 -17.13
CA ILE A 11 5.48 5.34 -17.06
C ILE A 11 6.94 5.07 -17.46
N SER A 12 7.34 3.79 -17.46
CA SER A 12 8.66 3.34 -17.89
C SER A 12 8.59 1.83 -18.25
N PRO A 13 9.66 1.22 -18.80
CA PRO A 13 9.62 -0.16 -19.27
C PRO A 13 9.03 -1.19 -18.28
N HIS A 14 9.39 -1.08 -17.00
CA HIS A 14 8.96 -2.01 -15.94
C HIS A 14 7.97 -1.39 -14.95
N VAL A 15 7.55 -0.13 -15.12
CA VAL A 15 6.74 0.56 -14.11
C VAL A 15 5.42 1.06 -14.67
N TRP A 16 4.35 0.67 -13.98
CA TRP A 16 3.01 1.18 -14.14
C TRP A 16 2.56 1.85 -12.85
N ILE A 17 1.62 2.78 -12.97
CA ILE A 17 0.95 3.40 -11.83
C ILE A 17 -0.56 3.32 -11.99
N LEU A 18 -1.26 3.03 -10.89
CA LEU A 18 -2.65 3.41 -10.71
C LEU A 18 -2.66 4.78 -10.05
N PRO A 19 -3.09 5.85 -10.73
CA PRO A 19 -3.13 7.17 -10.12
C PRO A 19 -4.03 7.20 -8.88
N ARG A 20 -3.71 8.07 -7.92
CA ARG A 20 -4.61 8.40 -6.81
C ARG A 20 -6.03 8.72 -7.28
N HIS A 21 -7.01 8.55 -6.41
CA HIS A 21 -8.40 8.84 -6.76
C HIS A 21 -8.59 10.31 -7.20
N PRO A 22 -9.35 10.58 -8.28
CA PRO A 22 -9.49 11.94 -8.82
C PRO A 22 -10.27 12.89 -7.91
N ASP A 23 -11.25 12.37 -7.15
CA ASP A 23 -11.89 13.11 -6.07
C ASP A 23 -10.93 13.31 -4.89
N LYS A 24 -10.58 14.57 -4.61
CA LYS A 24 -9.66 14.96 -3.53
C LYS A 24 -10.19 14.67 -2.13
N ASN A 25 -11.47 14.34 -1.99
CA ASN A 25 -12.08 13.96 -0.72
C ASN A 25 -12.00 12.45 -0.47
N ARG A 26 -11.59 11.66 -1.46
CA ARG A 26 -11.35 10.22 -1.31
C ARG A 26 -9.85 9.98 -1.15
N VAL A 27 -9.47 9.52 0.03
CA VAL A 27 -8.09 9.14 0.31
C VAL A 27 -7.85 7.76 -0.28
N GLN A 28 -7.08 7.72 -1.36
CA GLN A 28 -6.67 6.53 -2.06
C GLN A 28 -5.35 6.89 -2.74
N ALA A 29 -4.25 6.35 -2.23
CA ALA A 29 -2.92 6.61 -2.72
C ALA A 29 -2.73 6.10 -4.16
N THR A 30 -1.69 6.61 -4.81
CA THR A 30 -1.18 6.03 -6.06
C THR A 30 -0.59 4.66 -5.74
N ILE A 31 -0.89 3.65 -6.56
CA ILE A 31 -0.27 2.32 -6.45
C ILE A 31 0.78 2.18 -7.54
N GLY A 32 2.01 1.84 -7.14
CA GLY A 32 3.03 1.43 -8.09
C GLY A 32 2.88 -0.04 -8.43
N VAL A 33 3.11 -0.39 -9.69
CA VAL A 33 3.14 -1.77 -10.16
C VAL A 33 4.41 -1.97 -10.96
N ILE A 34 5.21 -2.92 -10.55
CA ILE A 34 6.47 -3.26 -11.19
C ILE A 34 6.33 -4.66 -11.78
N ILE A 35 6.45 -4.77 -13.10
CA ILE A 35 6.45 -6.08 -13.77
C ILE A 35 7.90 -6.42 -14.11
N ALA A 36 8.39 -7.49 -13.49
CA ALA A 36 9.78 -7.92 -13.57
C ALA A 36 9.83 -9.42 -13.95
N GLY A 37 10.01 -9.70 -15.24
CA GLY A 37 9.95 -11.06 -15.76
C GLY A 37 8.58 -11.73 -15.55
N ASP A 38 8.56 -12.80 -14.75
CA ASP A 38 7.39 -13.62 -14.43
C ASP A 38 6.72 -13.22 -13.11
N GLN A 39 7.01 -12.03 -12.59
CA GLN A 39 6.51 -11.56 -11.29
C GLN A 39 6.03 -10.12 -11.36
N THR A 40 5.00 -9.82 -10.56
CA THR A 40 4.53 -8.46 -10.30
C THR A 40 4.82 -8.08 -8.85
N ILE A 41 5.32 -6.86 -8.63
CA ILE A 41 5.57 -6.28 -7.31
C ILE A 41 4.69 -5.03 -7.19
N LEU A 42 3.92 -4.95 -6.12
CA LEU A 42 3.13 -3.76 -5.81
C LEU A 42 3.93 -2.84 -4.90
N ILE A 43 3.88 -1.54 -5.18
CA ILE A 43 4.28 -0.48 -4.27
C ILE A 43 3.01 0.09 -3.66
N ASP A 44 2.83 -0.18 -2.37
CA ASP A 44 1.61 -0.04 -1.59
C ASP A 44 0.47 -0.97 -2.05
N ALA A 45 -0.43 -1.28 -1.12
CA ALA A 45 -1.51 -2.26 -1.26
C ALA A 45 -2.89 -1.62 -1.55
N GLY A 46 -2.96 -0.29 -1.45
CA GLY A 46 -4.21 0.45 -1.45
C GLY A 46 -4.95 0.37 -0.12
N ASN A 47 -6.07 1.09 -0.10
CA ASN A 47 -6.73 1.48 1.12
C ASN A 47 -7.85 0.53 1.58
N SER A 48 -8.24 -0.43 0.74
CA SER A 48 -9.41 -1.27 0.99
C SER A 48 -9.32 -2.62 0.26
N LEU A 49 -10.04 -3.62 0.78
CA LEU A 49 -10.22 -4.90 0.11
C LEU A 49 -10.91 -4.73 -1.25
N HIS A 50 -11.86 -3.80 -1.35
CA HIS A 50 -12.54 -3.49 -2.61
C HIS A 50 -11.56 -3.05 -3.69
N LEU A 51 -10.74 -2.04 -3.40
CA LEU A 51 -9.72 -1.55 -4.33
C LEU A 51 -8.68 -2.63 -4.64
N ALA A 52 -8.23 -3.37 -3.64
CA ALA A 52 -7.24 -4.42 -3.84
C ALA A 52 -7.74 -5.54 -4.77
N ARG A 53 -9.01 -5.95 -4.63
CA ARG A 53 -9.67 -6.90 -5.54
C ARG A 53 -9.81 -6.32 -6.95
N GLN A 54 -10.13 -5.04 -7.09
CA GLN A 54 -10.15 -4.37 -8.40
C GLN A 54 -8.77 -4.31 -9.04
N ILE A 55 -7.71 -4.05 -8.28
CA ILE A 55 -6.32 -4.08 -8.73
C ILE A 55 -5.97 -5.48 -9.24
N GLN A 56 -6.23 -6.52 -8.44
CA GLN A 56 -5.95 -7.91 -8.81
C GLN A 56 -6.70 -8.34 -10.08
N ALA A 57 -7.99 -7.98 -10.18
CA ALA A 57 -8.80 -8.27 -11.37
C ALA A 57 -8.29 -7.52 -12.61
N THR A 58 -7.86 -6.26 -12.46
CA THR A 58 -7.34 -5.45 -13.56
C THR A 58 -6.00 -5.98 -14.04
N LEU A 59 -5.08 -6.35 -13.13
CA LEU A 59 -3.81 -6.98 -13.48
C LEU A 59 -4.00 -8.31 -14.21
N ALA A 60 -4.93 -9.15 -13.73
CA ALA A 60 -5.29 -10.39 -14.40
C ALA A 60 -5.87 -10.14 -15.81
N ALA A 61 -6.71 -9.13 -15.99
CA ALA A 61 -7.27 -8.77 -17.29
C ALA A 61 -6.22 -8.18 -18.27
N MET A 62 -5.09 -7.70 -17.75
CA MET A 62 -3.93 -7.25 -18.53
C MET A 62 -2.95 -8.39 -18.84
N ASP A 63 -3.26 -9.64 -18.45
CA ASP A 63 -2.35 -10.78 -18.52
C ASP A 63 -1.01 -10.50 -17.81
N ALA A 64 -1.03 -9.70 -16.73
CA ALA A 64 0.15 -9.43 -15.94
C ALA A 64 0.60 -10.70 -15.19
N PRO A 65 1.91 -10.88 -14.96
CA PRO A 65 2.40 -11.97 -14.12
C PRO A 65 1.83 -11.89 -12.69
N PRO A 66 1.82 -13.01 -11.94
CA PRO A 66 1.25 -13.04 -10.60
C PRO A 66 1.93 -12.02 -9.68
N ILE A 67 1.12 -11.39 -8.81
CA ILE A 67 1.65 -10.58 -7.71
C ILE A 67 2.47 -11.52 -6.82
N SER A 68 3.72 -11.16 -6.57
CA SER A 68 4.66 -11.95 -5.76
C SER A 68 4.95 -11.29 -4.42
N HIS A 69 4.92 -9.95 -4.37
CA HIS A 69 5.28 -9.16 -3.21
C HIS A 69 4.51 -7.84 -3.19
N VAL A 70 4.33 -7.30 -1.99
CA VAL A 70 3.92 -5.91 -1.78
C VAL A 70 5.02 -5.21 -0.98
N VAL A 71 5.42 -4.01 -1.40
CA VAL A 71 6.35 -3.17 -0.67
C VAL A 71 5.59 -1.99 -0.09
N TYR A 72 5.59 -1.84 1.23
CA TYR A 72 4.99 -0.67 1.86
C TYR A 72 5.97 0.49 1.87
N THR A 73 5.50 1.65 1.42
CA THR A 73 6.23 2.91 1.60
C THR A 73 6.23 3.34 3.06
N HIS A 74 5.12 3.12 3.78
CA HIS A 74 4.94 3.35 5.21
C HIS A 74 3.65 2.67 5.72
N HIS A 75 3.40 2.74 7.03
CA HIS A 75 2.36 1.97 7.72
C HIS A 75 0.91 2.44 7.53
N HIS A 76 0.65 3.65 7.00
CA HIS A 76 -0.70 4.22 7.00
C HIS A 76 -1.71 3.37 6.21
N TRP A 77 -2.95 3.43 6.67
CA TRP A 77 -4.05 2.55 6.23
C TRP A 77 -4.29 2.59 4.73
N ASP A 78 -4.15 3.76 4.10
CA ASP A 78 -4.41 3.93 2.68
C ASP A 78 -3.32 3.34 1.78
N HIS A 79 -2.23 2.90 2.39
CA HIS A 79 -1.11 2.20 1.76
C HIS A 79 -1.09 0.71 2.10
N THR A 80 -1.67 0.27 3.23
CA THR A 80 -1.47 -1.11 3.75
C THR A 80 -2.73 -1.97 3.82
N PHE A 81 -3.94 -1.39 3.92
CA PHE A 81 -5.14 -2.15 4.27
C PHE A 81 -5.63 -3.12 3.19
N GLY A 82 -5.28 -2.87 1.92
CA GLY A 82 -5.59 -3.81 0.83
C GLY A 82 -4.77 -5.10 0.85
N ALA A 83 -3.71 -5.17 1.65
CA ALA A 83 -2.69 -6.22 1.52
C ALA A 83 -3.22 -7.64 1.77
N CYS A 84 -4.21 -7.81 2.65
CA CYS A 84 -4.78 -9.11 2.99
C CYS A 84 -5.47 -9.81 1.80
N VAL A 85 -5.83 -9.07 0.74
CA VAL A 85 -6.38 -9.66 -0.48
C VAL A 85 -5.32 -10.42 -1.27
N TYR A 86 -4.08 -9.93 -1.29
CA TYR A 86 -3.06 -10.45 -2.20
C TYR A 86 -2.45 -11.76 -1.75
N ARG A 87 -2.44 -12.05 -0.44
CA ARG A 87 -1.91 -13.30 0.14
C ARG A 87 -0.45 -13.58 -0.26
N VAL A 88 0.37 -12.54 -0.28
CA VAL A 88 1.81 -12.57 -0.61
C VAL A 88 2.65 -11.90 0.48
N PRO A 89 3.96 -12.17 0.55
CA PRO A 89 4.85 -11.49 1.48
C PRO A 89 4.86 -9.97 1.29
N ALA A 90 4.80 -9.26 2.42
CA ALA A 90 5.01 -7.82 2.48
C ALA A 90 6.46 -7.49 2.90
N ILE A 91 7.03 -6.45 2.27
CA ILE A 91 8.36 -5.91 2.55
C ILE A 91 8.18 -4.47 3.07
N ALA A 92 8.79 -4.15 4.21
CA ALA A 92 8.73 -2.78 4.73
C ALA A 92 9.88 -2.47 5.69
N HIS A 93 9.99 -1.21 6.11
CA HIS A 93 10.90 -0.82 7.18
C HIS A 93 10.51 -1.47 8.52
N HIS A 94 11.49 -1.71 9.41
CA HIS A 94 11.23 -2.35 10.71
C HIS A 94 10.23 -1.56 11.58
N LEU A 95 10.21 -0.22 11.48
CA LEU A 95 9.21 0.59 12.18
C LEU A 95 7.79 0.34 11.66
N SER A 96 7.61 0.06 10.35
CA SER A 96 6.30 -0.31 9.82
C SER A 96 5.79 -1.60 10.46
N PHE A 97 6.68 -2.58 10.70
CA PHE A 97 6.32 -3.79 11.45
C PHE A 97 5.82 -3.45 12.85
N GLN A 98 6.52 -2.57 13.57
CA GLN A 98 6.14 -2.16 14.92
C GLN A 98 4.78 -1.44 14.93
N PHE A 99 4.61 -0.42 14.09
CA PHE A 99 3.36 0.34 14.02
C PHE A 99 2.17 -0.52 13.60
N LEU A 100 2.33 -1.40 12.60
CA LEU A 100 1.27 -2.31 12.18
C LEU A 100 0.98 -3.38 13.24
N SER A 101 1.99 -3.82 14.00
CA SER A 101 1.80 -4.74 15.13
C SER A 101 1.01 -4.08 16.25
N ASP A 102 1.34 -2.84 16.61
CA ASP A 102 0.64 -2.05 17.61
C ASP A 102 -0.80 -1.78 17.16
N MET A 103 -0.98 -1.37 15.90
CA MET A 103 -2.30 -1.17 15.31
C MET A 103 -3.13 -2.45 15.35
N ARG A 104 -2.57 -3.60 14.97
CA ARG A 104 -3.23 -4.91 15.05
C ARG A 104 -3.62 -5.29 16.49
N GLN A 105 -2.82 -4.91 17.48
CA GLN A 105 -3.14 -5.14 18.90
C GLN A 105 -4.23 -4.18 19.41
N LEU A 106 -4.18 -2.91 19.04
CA LEU A 106 -5.21 -1.91 19.37
C LEU A 106 -6.56 -2.24 18.71
N ASN A 107 -6.52 -3.02 17.63
CA ASN A 107 -7.67 -3.50 16.88
C ASN A 107 -8.44 -4.64 17.56
N VAL A 108 -8.78 -4.49 18.85
CA VAL A 108 -9.46 -5.52 19.68
C VAL A 108 -10.88 -5.91 19.22
N GLY A 109 -11.29 -5.53 18.00
CA GLY A 109 -12.44 -6.07 17.28
C GLY A 109 -12.84 -5.21 16.08
N GLU A 110 -13.55 -5.80 15.12
CA GLU A 110 -14.19 -5.14 13.96
C GLU A 110 -14.91 -3.83 14.35
N ALA A 111 -15.57 -3.82 15.52
CA ALA A 111 -16.29 -2.67 16.04
C ALA A 111 -15.41 -1.44 16.31
N HIS A 112 -14.14 -1.62 16.70
CA HIS A 112 -13.23 -0.51 16.98
C HIS A 112 -12.84 0.23 15.69
N LEU A 113 -12.38 -0.52 14.67
CA LEU A 113 -12.09 0.03 13.35
C LEU A 113 -13.33 0.65 12.70
N ARG A 114 -14.49 -0.04 12.76
CA ARG A 114 -15.77 0.52 12.27
C ARG A 114 -16.07 1.88 12.87
N THR A 115 -15.88 2.01 14.19
CA THR A 115 -16.09 3.29 14.89
C THR A 115 -15.15 4.38 14.39
N LYS A 116 -13.88 4.08 14.13
CA LYS A 116 -12.92 5.05 13.56
C LYS A 116 -13.31 5.47 12.13
N VAL A 117 -13.71 4.51 11.31
CA VAL A 117 -14.20 4.76 9.93
C VAL A 117 -15.46 5.62 9.92
N GLU A 118 -16.44 5.30 10.78
CA GLU A 118 -17.67 6.09 10.91
C GLU A 118 -17.42 7.54 11.38
N ARG A 119 -16.39 7.75 12.20
CA ARG A 119 -16.02 9.07 12.73
C ARG A 119 -15.21 9.92 11.78
N ASN A 120 -14.58 9.31 10.76
CA ASN A 120 -13.77 10.03 9.79
C ASN A 120 -14.39 9.95 8.39
N PRO A 121 -15.13 10.98 7.95
CA PRO A 121 -15.83 10.98 6.67
C PRO A 121 -14.91 10.90 5.43
N LYS A 122 -13.58 10.98 5.62
CA LYS A 122 -12.58 10.80 4.56
C LYS A 122 -12.05 9.36 4.44
N LEU A 123 -12.29 8.52 5.45
CA LEU A 123 -12.02 7.07 5.41
C LEU A 123 -13.09 6.36 4.56
N ILE A 124 -13.08 6.65 3.26
CA ILE A 124 -14.03 6.06 2.31
C ILE A 124 -13.47 4.73 1.83
N LEU A 125 -13.72 3.69 2.62
CA LEU A 125 -13.23 2.33 2.41
C LEU A 125 -14.11 1.50 1.46
N GLU A 126 -15.40 1.83 1.35
CA GLU A 126 -16.39 1.05 0.58
C GLU A 126 -16.52 -0.44 1.01
N TRP A 127 -16.26 -0.74 2.29
CA TRP A 127 -16.31 -2.11 2.81
C TRP A 127 -17.74 -2.64 2.97
N THR A 128 -17.96 -3.86 2.48
CA THR A 128 -19.17 -4.67 2.76
C THR A 128 -19.05 -5.37 4.12
N ALA A 129 -20.13 -6.00 4.59
CA ALA A 129 -20.08 -6.81 5.81
C ALA A 129 -19.05 -7.94 5.72
N GLU A 130 -18.87 -8.51 4.52
CA GLU A 130 -17.85 -9.52 4.23
C GLU A 130 -16.44 -8.94 4.29
N ASP A 131 -16.22 -7.73 3.75
CA ASP A 131 -14.91 -7.07 3.85
C ASP A 131 -14.49 -6.86 5.30
N TRP A 132 -15.43 -6.48 6.16
CA TRP A 132 -15.19 -6.32 7.59
C TRP A 132 -14.81 -7.64 8.29
N ALA A 133 -15.39 -8.76 7.86
CA ALA A 133 -15.11 -10.08 8.43
C ALA A 133 -13.79 -10.68 7.90
N GLU A 134 -13.37 -10.31 6.69
CA GLU A 134 -12.14 -10.80 6.05
C GLU A 134 -10.91 -9.94 6.34
N PHE A 135 -11.10 -8.68 6.73
CA PHE A 135 -10.00 -7.73 6.92
C PHE A 135 -9.03 -8.19 8.01
N GLU A 136 -7.75 -8.12 7.67
CA GLU A 136 -6.66 -8.25 8.63
C GLU A 136 -5.50 -7.34 8.25
N ILE A 137 -4.81 -6.82 9.25
CA ILE A 137 -3.56 -6.07 9.05
C ILE A 137 -2.45 -7.08 8.74
N VAL A 138 -1.89 -6.99 7.55
CA VAL A 138 -0.76 -7.82 7.10
C VAL A 138 0.54 -7.18 7.54
N LEU A 139 1.24 -7.87 8.45
CA LEU A 139 2.56 -7.46 8.91
C LEU A 139 3.62 -7.76 7.82
N PRO A 140 4.63 -6.89 7.63
CA PRO A 140 5.73 -7.19 6.73
C PRO A 140 6.52 -8.40 7.25
N GLU A 141 6.62 -9.42 6.41
CA GLU A 141 7.37 -10.66 6.70
C GLU A 141 8.87 -10.44 6.51
N ILE A 142 9.22 -9.51 5.61
CA ILE A 142 10.59 -9.13 5.31
C ILE A 142 10.75 -7.68 5.75
N THR A 143 11.67 -7.46 6.68
CA THR A 143 11.97 -6.12 7.19
C THR A 143 13.40 -5.72 6.92
N TYR A 144 13.64 -4.42 6.91
CA TYR A 144 14.97 -3.82 6.81
C TYR A 144 15.08 -2.59 7.72
N GLU A 145 16.30 -2.14 7.97
CA GLU A 145 16.59 -0.97 8.81
C GLU A 145 16.96 0.23 7.92
N ASP A 146 18.23 0.46 7.57
CA ASP A 146 18.60 1.69 6.86
C ASP A 146 18.31 1.63 5.34
N GLN A 147 18.86 0.63 4.66
CA GLN A 147 18.72 0.45 3.22
C GLN A 147 18.85 -1.03 2.85
N VAL A 148 18.19 -1.43 1.76
CA VAL A 148 18.27 -2.80 1.25
C VAL A 148 18.05 -2.81 -0.26
N GLN A 149 18.60 -3.83 -0.93
CA GLN A 149 18.36 -4.09 -2.34
C GLN A 149 17.68 -5.45 -2.51
N PHE A 150 16.65 -5.49 -3.35
CA PHE A 150 16.00 -6.73 -3.76
C PHE A 150 16.09 -6.87 -5.27
N GLN A 151 16.46 -8.06 -5.74
CA GLN A 151 16.47 -8.41 -7.15
C GLN A 151 15.23 -9.26 -7.47
N PHE A 152 14.40 -8.76 -8.38
CA PHE A 152 13.25 -9.47 -8.95
C PHE A 152 13.48 -9.64 -10.45
N GLY A 153 13.79 -10.85 -10.90
CA GLY A 153 14.16 -11.08 -12.30
C GLY A 153 15.32 -10.17 -12.73
N ASP A 154 15.08 -9.31 -13.73
CA ASP A 154 16.00 -8.31 -14.25
C ASP A 154 15.87 -6.92 -13.61
N VAL A 155 14.92 -6.73 -12.70
CA VAL A 155 14.66 -5.46 -11.98
C VAL A 155 15.26 -5.48 -10.57
N THR A 156 15.97 -4.43 -10.20
CA THR A 156 16.49 -4.18 -8.86
C THR A 156 15.66 -3.07 -8.21
N LEU A 157 15.16 -3.34 -7.01
CA LEU A 157 14.58 -2.33 -6.13
C LEU A 157 15.58 -1.95 -5.04
N GLU A 158 15.92 -0.66 -4.95
CA GLU A 158 16.63 -0.11 -3.80
C GLU A 158 15.62 0.56 -2.88
N LEU A 159 15.57 0.11 -1.64
CA LEU A 159 14.74 0.70 -0.59
C LEU A 159 15.67 1.46 0.36
N LEU A 160 15.30 2.70 0.67
CA LEU A 160 16.02 3.56 1.59
C LEU A 160 15.02 4.13 2.60
N HIS A 161 15.26 3.88 3.88
CA HIS A 161 14.54 4.54 4.96
C HIS A 161 14.95 6.02 5.01
N VAL A 162 13.96 6.89 4.97
CA VAL A 162 14.17 8.35 5.02
C VAL A 162 13.47 8.99 6.21
N GLY A 163 12.53 8.27 6.83
CA GLY A 163 11.63 8.82 7.84
C GLY A 163 10.93 10.09 7.36
N GLY A 164 10.54 10.94 8.30
CA GLY A 164 9.93 12.22 7.98
C GLY A 164 8.88 12.63 8.98
N ILE A 165 8.28 13.80 8.72
CA ILE A 165 7.20 14.34 9.56
C ILE A 165 5.85 13.69 9.27
N HIS A 166 5.70 13.11 8.07
CA HIS A 166 4.50 12.41 7.68
C HIS A 166 4.40 11.05 8.38
N ALA A 167 5.44 10.23 8.24
CA ALA A 167 5.56 8.95 8.92
C ALA A 167 7.04 8.66 9.25
N ALA A 168 7.29 8.18 10.47
CA ALA A 168 8.66 7.89 10.92
C ALA A 168 9.29 6.70 10.19
N ASP A 169 8.48 5.84 9.58
CA ASP A 169 8.86 4.64 8.84
C ASP A 169 8.92 4.83 7.32
N SER A 170 8.81 6.07 6.83
CA SER A 170 8.80 6.35 5.39
C SER A 170 10.03 5.81 4.67
N THR A 171 9.76 5.13 3.56
CA THR A 171 10.70 4.51 2.63
C THR A 171 10.59 5.16 1.26
N VAL A 172 11.72 5.48 0.64
CA VAL A 172 11.79 5.73 -0.82
C VAL A 172 12.24 4.47 -1.54
N ILE A 173 11.66 4.22 -2.72
CA ILE A 173 11.85 2.98 -3.47
C ILE A 173 12.29 3.33 -4.88
N LYS A 174 13.46 2.85 -5.30
CA LYS A 174 14.01 3.12 -6.61
C LYS A 174 14.01 1.87 -7.48
N VAL A 175 13.43 1.97 -8.66
CA VAL A 175 13.52 0.98 -9.73
C VAL A 175 14.77 1.31 -10.55
N VAL A 176 15.86 0.58 -10.30
CA VAL A 176 17.21 0.98 -10.76
C VAL A 176 17.29 1.06 -12.28
N GLN A 177 16.80 0.04 -12.96
CA GLN A 177 16.88 -0.11 -14.42
C GLN A 177 16.11 1.01 -15.14
N ASP A 178 15.05 1.53 -14.51
CA ASP A 178 14.15 2.50 -15.11
C ASP A 178 14.46 3.93 -14.69
N GLY A 179 15.30 4.12 -13.65
CA GLY A 179 15.56 5.43 -13.07
C GLY A 179 14.33 6.08 -12.43
N VAL A 180 13.33 5.29 -12.05
CA VAL A 180 12.09 5.74 -11.41
C VAL A 180 12.20 5.60 -9.90
N MET A 181 11.70 6.60 -9.16
CA MET A 181 11.67 6.58 -7.70
C MET A 181 10.26 6.89 -7.18
N PHE A 182 9.78 6.04 -6.29
CA PHE A 182 8.58 6.26 -5.48
C PHE A 182 9.02 6.92 -4.18
N LEU A 183 8.48 8.10 -3.88
CA LEU A 183 8.80 8.85 -2.67
C LEU A 183 7.84 8.55 -1.51
N GLY A 184 6.76 7.80 -1.77
CA GLY A 184 5.62 7.71 -0.86
C GLY A 184 5.17 9.11 -0.44
N ASP A 185 4.91 9.24 0.86
CA ASP A 185 4.45 10.49 1.46
C ASP A 185 5.56 11.19 2.28
N CYS A 186 6.83 10.85 2.08
CA CYS A 186 7.94 11.37 2.92
C CYS A 186 8.12 12.89 2.87
N TYR A 187 7.65 13.54 1.80
CA TYR A 187 7.66 15.00 1.65
C TYR A 187 6.34 15.68 2.08
N TYR A 188 5.32 14.90 2.45
CA TYR A 188 4.05 15.47 2.89
C TYR A 188 4.17 16.05 4.30
N PRO A 189 3.35 17.05 4.64
CA PRO A 189 3.18 17.45 6.04
C PRO A 189 2.75 16.27 6.91
N ALA A 190 2.88 16.43 8.22
CA ALA A 190 2.24 15.55 9.18
C ALA A 190 0.76 15.34 8.79
N PRO A 191 0.26 14.10 8.84
CA PRO A 191 -1.08 13.81 8.38
C PRO A 191 -2.10 14.62 9.17
N ARG A 192 -3.16 15.07 8.48
CA ARG A 192 -4.20 15.93 9.07
C ARG A 192 -5.18 15.10 9.89
N TYR A 193 -4.70 14.48 10.96
CA TYR A 193 -5.53 13.81 11.95
C TYR A 193 -5.79 14.75 13.13
N ILE A 194 -6.96 14.58 13.76
CA ILE A 194 -7.32 15.33 14.98
C ILE A 194 -6.60 14.72 16.20
N ASP A 195 -6.29 13.41 16.12
CA ASP A 195 -5.60 12.63 17.15
C ASP A 195 -4.38 11.88 16.55
N THR A 196 -3.30 11.71 17.30
CA THR A 196 -2.14 10.89 16.87
C THR A 196 -2.48 9.40 16.79
N ASP A 197 -3.49 8.96 17.54
CA ASP A 197 -4.00 7.58 17.50
C ASP A 197 -4.82 7.28 16.22
N ASP A 198 -5.10 8.31 15.40
CA ASP A 198 -5.74 8.19 14.09
C ASP A 198 -4.75 7.99 12.94
N GLN A 199 -3.43 7.90 13.23
CA GLN A 199 -2.40 7.46 12.25
C GLN A 199 -2.50 5.96 11.93
N MET A 200 -3.72 5.43 11.84
CA MET A 200 -3.94 4.13 11.22
C MET A 200 -3.27 4.07 9.85
#